data_AF-A0A8T4MYF7-F1
#
_entry.id   AF-A0A8T4MYF7-F1
#
_cell.length_a   1.000
_cell.length_b   1.000
_cell.length_c   1.000
_cell.angle_alpha   90.00
_cell.angle_beta   90.00
_cell.angle_gamma   90.00
#
_symmetry.space_group_name_H-M   'P 1'
#
loop_
_entity.id
_entity.type
_entity.pdbx_description
1 polymer ?
#
loop_
_entity_poly.entity_id
_entity_poly.type
_entity_poly.pdbx_seq_one_letter_code
_entity_poly.pdbx_strand_id
1 'polypeptide(L)'
;MQDLIKELKKDHIQIRKVLTKILGVIDAEKLNINELKVCCSHLEVLWNFHEAKEEHIFNYVKKESLPEKKSVIDKHRELRGHWKVLNMALNTGDDSKIKVAIDTDGRMLFKRLIKHMRDEEDYFTKLK
;
A
#
# COMPACT_ATOMS: atom_id res chain seq x y z
N MET A 1 7.13 16.73 14.62
CA MET A 1 7.15 15.25 14.58
C MET A 1 5.79 14.65 14.90
N GLN A 2 5.13 15.02 16.00
CA GLN A 2 3.79 14.52 16.34
C GLN A 2 2.72 14.86 15.28
N ASP A 3 2.74 16.05 14.70
CA ASP A 3 1.76 16.40 13.65
C ASP A 3 1.97 15.63 12.36
N LEU A 4 3.23 15.36 11.98
CA LEU A 4 3.56 14.49 10.84
C LEU A 4 3.06 13.05 11.05
N ILE A 5 3.26 12.49 12.24
CA ILE A 5 2.73 11.17 12.59
C ILE A 5 1.19 11.14 12.50
N LYS A 6 0.51 12.23 12.91
CA LYS A 6 -0.95 12.34 12.75
C LYS A 6 -1.37 12.36 11.28
N GLU A 7 -0.61 13.02 10.41
CA GLU A 7 -0.87 13.04 8.97
C GLU A 7 -0.70 11.66 8.34
N LEU A 8 0.41 10.95 8.64
CA LEU A 8 0.62 9.58 8.15
C LEU A 8 -0.50 8.62 8.60
N LYS A 9 -0.95 8.75 9.86
CA LYS A 9 -2.11 7.98 10.35
C LYS A 9 -3.42 8.31 9.62
N LYS A 10 -3.62 9.56 9.18
CA LYS A 10 -4.77 9.93 8.35
C LYS A 10 -4.67 9.28 6.97
N ASP A 11 -3.48 9.26 6.38
CA ASP A 11 -3.23 8.61 5.10
C ASP A 11 -3.52 7.10 5.20
N HIS A 12 -3.04 6.43 6.26
CA HIS A 12 -3.35 5.02 6.53
C HIS A 12 -4.86 4.73 6.59
N ILE A 13 -5.65 5.61 7.22
CA ILE A 13 -7.11 5.45 7.29
C ILE A 13 -7.71 5.48 5.88
N GLN A 14 -7.27 6.39 5.01
CA GLN A 14 -7.78 6.48 3.64
C GLN A 14 -7.35 5.26 2.82
N ILE A 15 -6.08 4.87 2.91
CA ILE A 15 -5.53 3.69 2.23
C ILE A 15 -6.29 2.42 2.66
N ARG A 16 -6.55 2.23 3.96
CA ARG A 16 -7.34 1.10 4.46
C ARG A 16 -8.76 1.07 3.91
N LYS A 17 -9.44 2.21 3.80
CA LYS A 17 -10.78 2.27 3.21
C LYS A 17 -10.77 1.75 1.76
N VAL A 18 -9.77 2.17 0.98
CA VAL A 18 -9.62 1.71 -0.42
C VAL A 18 -9.26 0.22 -0.47
N LEU A 19 -8.34 -0.25 0.37
CA LEU A 19 -7.98 -1.68 0.44
C LEU A 19 -9.17 -2.56 0.82
N THR A 20 -9.98 -2.15 1.80
CA THR A 20 -11.21 -2.86 2.15
C THR A 20 -12.18 -2.90 0.97
N LYS A 21 -12.32 -1.81 0.22
CA LYS A 21 -13.15 -1.78 -0.98
C LYS A 21 -12.61 -2.74 -2.05
N ILE A 22 -11.30 -2.72 -2.31
CA ILE A 22 -10.65 -3.63 -3.27
C ILE A 22 -10.92 -5.07 -2.90
N LEU A 23 -10.69 -5.45 -1.64
CA LEU A 23 -10.93 -6.81 -1.16
C LEU A 23 -12.41 -7.20 -1.30
N GLY A 24 -13.34 -6.28 -0.99
CA GLY A 24 -14.76 -6.50 -1.21
C GLY A 24 -15.14 -6.73 -2.67
N VAL A 25 -14.51 -6.02 -3.61
CA VAL A 25 -14.71 -6.24 -5.06
C VAL A 25 -14.17 -7.60 -5.50
N ILE A 26 -13.02 -8.00 -4.94
CA ILE A 26 -12.38 -9.29 -5.22
C ILE A 26 -13.19 -10.46 -4.67
N ASP A 27 -13.80 -10.30 -3.49
CA ASP A 27 -14.57 -11.33 -2.81
C ASP A 27 -16.07 -11.34 -3.20
N ALA A 28 -16.49 -10.45 -4.08
CA ALA A 28 -17.84 -10.45 -4.63
C ALA A 28 -18.10 -11.70 -5.48
N GLU A 29 -19.35 -12.18 -5.49
CA GLU A 29 -19.77 -13.34 -6.29
C GLU A 29 -19.41 -13.19 -7.78
N LYS A 30 -19.48 -11.96 -8.29
CA LYS A 30 -19.02 -11.59 -9.63
C LYS A 30 -18.01 -10.47 -9.55
N LEU A 31 -16.76 -10.79 -9.91
CA LEU A 31 -15.69 -9.80 -9.97
C LEU A 31 -16.01 -8.70 -10.99
N ASN A 32 -16.17 -7.47 -10.52
CA ASN A 32 -16.30 -6.29 -11.37
C ASN A 32 -14.91 -5.70 -11.68
N ILE A 33 -14.36 -6.06 -12.84
CA ILE A 33 -13.03 -5.65 -13.28
C ILE A 33 -12.89 -4.12 -13.40
N ASN A 34 -13.92 -3.42 -13.88
CA ASN A 34 -13.88 -1.97 -14.01
C ASN A 34 -13.81 -1.29 -12.65
N GLU A 35 -14.62 -1.76 -11.70
CA GLU A 35 -14.57 -1.24 -10.33
C GLU A 35 -13.22 -1.55 -9.67
N LEU A 36 -12.68 -2.75 -9.88
CA LEU A 36 -11.37 -3.14 -9.37
C LEU A 36 -10.27 -2.19 -9.89
N LYS A 37 -10.26 -1.89 -11.20
CA LYS A 37 -9.31 -0.94 -11.81
C LYS A 37 -9.42 0.44 -11.18
N VAL A 38 -10.63 0.98 -11.06
CA VAL A 38 -10.86 2.30 -10.42
C VAL A 38 -10.32 2.31 -8.99
N CYS A 39 -10.58 1.26 -8.21
CA CYS A 39 -10.10 1.17 -6.84
C CYS A 39 -8.57 1.05 -6.78
N CYS A 40 -7.95 0.27 -7.67
CA CYS A 40 -6.50 0.13 -7.74
C CYS A 40 -5.81 1.43 -8.16
N SER A 41 -6.34 2.16 -9.14
CA SER A 41 -5.80 3.48 -9.52
C SER A 41 -5.90 4.48 -8.37
N HIS A 42 -7.00 4.46 -7.60
CA HIS A 42 -7.11 5.33 -6.43
C HIS A 42 -6.09 4.94 -5.34
N LEU A 43 -5.88 3.64 -5.11
CA LEU A 43 -4.87 3.15 -4.18
C LEU A 43 -3.46 3.59 -4.59
N GLU A 44 -3.11 3.50 -5.88
CA GLU A 44 -1.80 3.94 -6.40
C GLU A 44 -1.50 5.40 -6.05
N VAL A 45 -2.47 6.29 -6.27
CA VAL A 45 -2.31 7.72 -5.97
C VAL A 45 -2.09 7.94 -4.49
N LEU A 46 -2.90 7.33 -3.62
CA LEU A 46 -2.77 7.47 -2.18
C LEU A 46 -1.46 6.88 -1.66
N TRP A 47 -1.08 5.70 -2.14
CA TRP A 47 0.12 5.01 -1.72
C TRP A 47 1.38 5.77 -2.10
N ASN A 48 1.49 6.22 -3.36
CA ASN A 48 2.65 6.97 -3.82
C ASN A 48 2.83 8.29 -3.03
N PHE A 49 1.72 8.95 -2.69
CA PHE A 49 1.77 10.17 -1.88
C PHE A 49 2.21 9.89 -0.44
N HIS A 50 1.65 8.85 0.17
CA HIS A 50 2.03 8.39 1.52
C HIS A 50 3.52 8.04 1.60
N GLU A 51 3.98 7.19 0.69
CA GLU A 51 5.36 6.72 0.62
C GLU A 51 6.36 7.87 0.42
N ALA A 52 6.03 8.84 -0.46
CA ALA A 52 6.87 10.01 -0.67
C ALA A 52 7.02 10.88 0.61
N LYS A 53 5.94 11.02 1.40
CA LYS A 53 6.02 11.72 2.70
C LYS A 53 6.89 10.96 3.68
N GLU A 54 6.72 9.65 3.77
CA GLU A 54 7.51 8.80 4.67
C GLU A 54 8.99 8.83 4.32
N GLU A 55 9.34 8.59 3.06
CA GLU A 55 10.71 8.66 2.57
C GLU A 55 11.33 10.04 2.85
N HIS A 56 10.57 11.12 2.63
CA HIS A 56 11.00 12.47 2.99
C HIS A 56 11.31 12.55 4.49
N ILE A 57 10.36 12.20 5.37
CA ILE A 57 10.53 12.25 6.83
C ILE A 57 11.72 11.40 7.29
N PHE A 58 11.82 10.15 6.84
CA PHE A 58 12.92 9.25 7.19
C PHE A 58 14.28 9.76 6.68
N ASN A 59 14.30 10.58 5.64
CA ASN A 59 15.52 11.27 5.18
C ASN A 59 16.01 12.37 6.13
N TYR A 60 15.12 13.02 6.90
CA TYR A 60 15.49 14.07 7.84
C TYR A 60 15.71 13.59 9.29
N VAL A 61 15.16 12.44 9.69
CA VAL A 61 15.42 11.87 11.02
C VAL A 61 16.84 11.28 11.07
N LYS A 62 17.69 11.74 12.01
CA LYS A 62 19.09 11.30 12.17
C LYS A 62 19.20 9.78 12.27
N LYS A 63 20.22 9.23 11.61
CA LYS A 63 20.53 7.78 11.42
C LYS A 63 20.53 6.93 12.71
N GLU A 64 20.74 7.54 13.88
CA GLU A 64 21.02 6.83 15.13
C GLU A 64 19.77 6.47 15.95
N SER A 65 18.59 6.99 15.60
CA SER A 65 17.32 6.68 16.28
C SER A 65 16.40 5.74 15.50
N LEU A 66 16.85 5.22 14.35
CA LEU A 66 16.07 4.33 13.49
C LEU A 66 16.78 2.97 13.38
N PRO A 67 16.48 1.99 14.24
CA PRO A 67 16.65 0.62 13.79
C PRO A 67 15.71 0.50 12.57
N GLU A 68 16.27 0.21 11.40
CA GLU A 68 15.53 -0.16 10.18
C GLU A 68 15.14 0.91 9.13
N LYS A 69 15.79 2.09 9.03
CA LYS A 69 15.56 2.96 7.84
C LYS A 69 15.79 2.24 6.50
N LYS A 70 16.79 1.35 6.45
CA LYS A 70 17.00 0.44 5.30
C LYS A 70 15.80 -0.49 5.09
N SER A 71 15.19 -1.02 6.15
CA SER A 71 14.07 -1.96 6.01
C SER A 71 12.81 -1.29 5.46
N VAL A 72 12.51 -0.04 5.82
CA VAL A 72 11.32 0.65 5.30
C VAL A 72 11.45 0.93 3.81
N ILE A 73 12.56 1.54 3.37
CA ILE A 73 12.82 1.82 1.95
C ILE A 73 12.89 0.52 1.13
N ASP A 74 13.49 -0.54 1.68
CA ASP A 74 13.56 -1.84 1.01
C ASP A 74 12.16 -2.49 0.91
N LYS A 75 11.31 -2.39 1.95
CA LYS A 75 9.91 -2.85 1.94
C LYS A 75 9.08 -2.07 0.92
N HIS A 76 9.22 -0.75 0.88
CA HIS A 76 8.62 0.15 -0.11
C HIS A 76 8.98 -0.27 -1.54
N ARG A 77 10.28 -0.50 -1.81
CA ARG A 77 10.75 -1.01 -3.10
C ARG A 77 10.15 -2.37 -3.46
N GLU A 78 10.07 -3.30 -2.52
CA GLU A 78 9.44 -4.61 -2.72
C GLU A 78 7.96 -4.47 -3.08
N LEU A 79 7.21 -3.65 -2.33
CA LEU A 79 5.79 -3.38 -2.56
C LEU A 79 5.54 -2.73 -3.92
N ARG A 80 6.37 -1.75 -4.32
CA ARG A 80 6.34 -1.16 -5.67
C ARG A 80 6.57 -2.21 -6.76
N GLY A 81 7.45 -3.18 -6.52
CA GLY A 81 7.71 -4.29 -7.45
C GLY A 81 6.46 -5.14 -7.71
N HIS A 82 5.81 -5.59 -6.63
CA HIS A 82 4.54 -6.33 -6.73
C HIS A 82 3.42 -5.50 -7.34
N TRP A 83 3.33 -4.21 -6.97
CA TRP A 83 2.37 -3.28 -7.55
C TRP A 83 2.53 -3.17 -9.06
N LYS A 84 3.76 -3.06 -9.57
CA LYS A 84 4.03 -2.98 -11.00
C LYS A 84 3.53 -4.22 -11.75
N VAL A 85 3.74 -5.42 -11.20
CA VAL A 85 3.24 -6.67 -11.80
C VAL A 85 1.72 -6.67 -11.87
N LEU A 86 1.05 -6.32 -10.77
CA LEU A 86 -0.41 -6.24 -10.75
C LEU A 86 -0.94 -5.18 -11.72
N ASN A 87 -0.32 -4.00 -11.76
CA ASN A 87 -0.73 -2.91 -12.64
C ASN A 87 -0.57 -3.27 -14.12
N MET A 88 0.50 -4.00 -14.49
CA MET A 88 0.64 -4.53 -15.84
C MET A 88 -0.52 -5.48 -16.18
N ALA A 89 -0.90 -6.38 -15.28
CA ALA A 89 -2.04 -7.28 -15.48
C ALA A 89 -3.36 -6.51 -15.66
N LEU A 90 -3.64 -5.52 -14.79
CA LEU A 90 -4.83 -4.66 -14.86
C LEU A 90 -4.98 -3.92 -16.19
N ASN A 91 -3.86 -3.58 -16.84
CA ASN A 91 -3.85 -2.86 -18.11
C ASN A 91 -3.81 -3.77 -19.36
N THR A 92 -3.86 -5.09 -19.22
CA THR A 92 -3.86 -6.01 -20.38
C THR A 92 -5.16 -5.99 -21.20
N GLY A 93 -6.27 -5.58 -20.59
CA GLY A 93 -7.61 -5.74 -21.18
C GLY A 93 -8.12 -7.18 -21.20
N ASP A 94 -7.38 -8.12 -20.62
CA ASP A 94 -7.73 -9.55 -20.56
C ASP A 94 -8.19 -9.89 -19.13
N ASP A 95 -9.51 -10.04 -18.97
CA ASP A 95 -10.14 -10.33 -17.68
C ASP A 95 -9.64 -11.62 -17.04
N SER A 96 -9.23 -12.62 -17.84
CA SER A 96 -8.69 -13.88 -17.32
C SER A 96 -7.31 -13.66 -16.71
N LYS A 97 -6.44 -12.89 -17.36
CA LYS A 97 -5.13 -12.53 -16.81
C LYS A 97 -5.25 -11.67 -15.56
N ILE A 98 -6.22 -10.77 -15.52
CA ILE A 98 -6.49 -9.95 -14.33
C ILE A 98 -6.89 -10.83 -13.15
N LYS A 99 -7.82 -11.78 -13.36
CA LYS A 99 -8.24 -12.73 -12.30
C LYS A 99 -7.06 -13.52 -11.76
N VAL A 100 -6.26 -14.11 -12.65
CA VAL A 100 -5.07 -14.88 -12.25
C VAL A 100 -4.12 -14.02 -11.42
N ALA A 101 -3.78 -12.82 -11.88
CA ALA A 101 -2.86 -11.94 -11.16
C ALA A 101 -3.39 -11.51 -9.79
N ILE A 102 -4.71 -11.32 -9.65
CA ILE A 102 -5.34 -11.01 -8.37
C ILE A 102 -5.23 -12.19 -7.40
N ASP A 103 -5.49 -13.41 -7.88
CA ASP A 103 -5.46 -14.62 -7.06
C ASP A 103 -4.04 -15.03 -6.66
N THR A 104 -3.05 -14.84 -7.54
CA THR A 104 -1.64 -15.18 -7.24
C THR A 104 -0.94 -14.12 -6.41
N ASP A 105 -1.05 -12.85 -6.81
CA ASP A 105 -0.19 -11.78 -6.31
C ASP A 105 -0.98 -10.65 -5.62
N GLY A 106 -2.15 -10.30 -6.15
CA GLY A 106 -2.95 -9.16 -5.68
C GLY A 106 -3.36 -9.32 -4.22
N ARG A 107 -3.97 -10.45 -3.84
CA ARG A 107 -4.40 -10.71 -2.46
C ARG A 107 -3.24 -10.66 -1.47
N MET A 108 -2.09 -11.20 -1.83
CA MET A 108 -0.89 -11.15 -1.01
C MET A 108 -0.41 -9.70 -0.85
N LEU A 109 -0.32 -8.95 -1.96
CA LEU A 109 0.10 -7.56 -1.96
C LEU A 109 -0.78 -6.70 -1.05
N PHE A 110 -2.10 -6.77 -1.19
CA PHE A 110 -3.01 -5.98 -0.36
C PHE A 110 -2.87 -6.31 1.13
N LYS A 111 -2.69 -7.58 1.49
CA LYS A 111 -2.41 -7.98 2.88
C LYS A 111 -1.07 -7.44 3.39
N ARG A 112 -0.03 -7.41 2.54
CA ARG A 112 1.27 -6.84 2.89
C ARG A 112 1.21 -5.33 3.12
N LEU A 113 0.45 -4.58 2.31
CA LEU A 113 0.21 -3.14 2.52
C LEU A 113 -0.47 -2.89 3.86
N ILE A 114 -1.50 -3.69 4.21
CA ILE A 114 -2.17 -3.59 5.53
C ILE A 114 -1.20 -3.86 6.67
N LYS A 115 -0.37 -4.92 6.55
CA LYS A 115 0.63 -5.27 7.56
C LYS A 115 1.66 -4.15 7.72
N HIS A 116 2.16 -3.59 6.62
CA HIS A 116 3.15 -2.52 6.62
C HIS A 116 2.67 -1.31 7.43
N MET A 117 1.48 -0.78 7.13
CA MET A 117 0.90 0.35 7.87
C MET A 117 0.71 0.06 9.36
N ARG A 118 0.40 -1.20 9.72
CA ARG A 118 0.27 -1.60 11.13
C ARG A 118 1.62 -1.60 11.82
N ASP A 119 2.65 -2.19 11.20
CA ASP A 119 4.01 -2.22 11.75
C ASP A 119 4.54 -0.77 11.95
N GLU A 120 4.21 0.15 11.05
CA GLU A 120 4.52 1.57 11.16
C GLU A 120 3.77 2.26 12.28
N GLU A 121 2.47 2.00 12.43
CA GLU A 121 1.68 2.52 13.55
C GLU A 121 2.19 2.05 14.90
N ASP A 122 2.53 0.76 15.02
CA ASP A 122 3.14 0.18 16.21
C ASP A 122 4.47 0.87 16.53
N TYR A 123 5.28 1.17 15.50
CA TYR A 123 6.48 1.96 15.66
C TYR A 123 6.18 3.41 16.11
N PHE A 124 5.23 4.09 15.48
CA PHE A 124 4.83 5.46 15.84
C PHE A 124 4.32 5.58 17.28
N THR A 125 3.73 4.52 17.83
CA THR A 125 3.32 4.52 19.25
C THR A 125 4.50 4.46 20.23
N LYS A 126 5.62 3.86 19.83
CA LYS A 126 6.86 3.77 20.62
C LYS A 126 7.68 5.06 20.60
N LEU A 127 7.46 5.92 19.59
CA LEU A 127 8.07 7.25 19.47
C LEU A 127 7.37 8.33 20.33
N LYS A 128 6.57 7.92 21.32
CA LYS A 128 5.94 8.83 22.29
C LYS A 128 6.95 9.48 23.22
#